data_AF-E0UI78-F1
#
_entry.id   AF-E0UI78-F1
#
_cell.length_a   1.000
_cell.length_b   1.000
_cell.length_c   1.000
_cell.angle_alpha   90.00
_cell.angle_beta   90.00
_cell.angle_gamma   90.00
#
_symmetry.space_group_name_H-M   'P 1'
#
loop_
_entity.id
_entity.type
_entity.pdbx_description
1 polymer ?
#
loop_
_entity_poly.entity_id
_entity_poly.type
_entity_poly.pdbx_seq_one_letter_code
_entity_poly.pdbx_strand_id
1 'polypeptide(L)'
;MTSLSAYLLVSHGSRDNRSQIALERLAYLVKQQLDDLYSHRGSILSNRPEYQAAIKTIATKTRTIINKSSSHQVETATLELASCPLHERIQQMAKQVQTTGANQIKLIPLFLFKGVHVEEDIPEQIEMAKTYLPPSCQLKLCPYLGSYPQIKLLLEEQFAQLSAPGRILLSHGSRRPGANQLIEKLASQLGAKTAYWSMTPSLAAQIAHLAEEGCKQIAILPYFLFSGGITDAIAQQVRALEPTYPTIELTLGKPLGPTPALANLIAINN
;
A
#
# COMPACT_ATOMS: atom_id res chain seq x y z
N MET A 1 -7.85 16.79 -21.93
CA MET A 1 -7.35 17.32 -20.64
C MET A 1 -7.47 16.20 -19.62
N THR A 2 -6.35 15.65 -19.14
CA THR A 2 -6.38 14.73 -17.99
C THR A 2 -6.80 15.55 -16.77
N SER A 3 -7.95 15.22 -16.19
CA SER A 3 -8.40 15.87 -14.96
C SER A 3 -7.38 15.59 -13.85
N LEU A 4 -7.02 16.61 -13.08
CA LEU A 4 -6.13 16.46 -11.94
C LEU A 4 -6.89 15.67 -10.86
N SER A 5 -6.38 14.50 -10.49
CA SER A 5 -6.95 13.70 -9.41
C SER A 5 -6.30 14.06 -8.08
N ALA A 6 -7.11 14.08 -7.03
CA ALA A 6 -6.65 14.02 -5.65
C ALA A 6 -6.79 12.57 -5.13
N TYR A 7 -5.95 12.16 -4.18
CA TYR A 7 -5.81 10.78 -3.75
C TYR A 7 -6.04 10.69 -2.24
N LEU A 8 -6.97 9.84 -1.82
CA LEU A 8 -7.25 9.56 -0.41
C LEU A 8 -6.82 8.13 -0.10
N LEU A 9 -5.72 7.98 0.64
CA LEU A 9 -5.24 6.69 1.10
C LEU A 9 -6.02 6.27 2.34
N VAL A 10 -6.76 5.16 2.25
CA VAL A 10 -7.63 4.68 3.33
C VAL A 10 -6.99 3.47 4.00
N SER A 11 -6.79 3.50 5.30
CA SER A 11 -6.33 2.35 6.09
C SER A 11 -7.34 1.98 7.18
N HIS A 12 -7.11 0.89 7.92
CA HIS A 12 -7.97 0.51 9.04
C HIS A 12 -8.01 1.59 10.12
N GLY A 13 -6.86 2.09 10.57
CA GLY A 13 -6.74 2.83 11.83
C GLY A 13 -6.06 1.96 12.89
N SER A 14 -5.36 2.61 13.81
CA SER A 14 -4.56 1.92 14.83
C SER A 14 -4.44 2.78 16.08
N ARG A 15 -4.41 2.14 17.26
CA ARG A 15 -4.05 2.80 18.52
C ARG A 15 -2.54 3.00 18.66
N ASP A 16 -1.76 2.37 17.80
CA ASP A 16 -0.30 2.53 17.75
C ASP A 16 0.06 3.71 16.85
N ASN A 17 0.62 4.75 17.45
CA ASN A 17 1.01 5.98 16.74
C ASN A 17 2.01 5.72 15.61
N ARG A 18 2.81 4.63 15.67
CA ARG A 18 3.75 4.27 14.58
C ARG A 18 3.02 3.99 13.27
N SER A 19 1.81 3.42 13.33
CA SER A 19 1.01 3.14 12.15
C SER A 19 0.54 4.42 11.46
N GLN A 20 0.12 5.44 12.22
CA GLN A 20 -0.31 6.73 11.67
C GLN A 20 0.87 7.49 11.04
N ILE A 21 2.02 7.53 11.74
CA ILE A 21 3.25 8.13 11.20
C ILE A 21 3.68 7.43 9.90
N ALA A 22 3.58 6.11 9.84
CA ALA A 22 3.90 5.35 8.64
C ALA A 22 2.91 5.64 7.50
N LEU A 23 1.61 5.77 7.79
CA LEU A 23 0.60 6.13 6.80
C LEU A 23 0.87 7.51 6.18
N GLU A 24 1.17 8.51 7.01
CA GLU A 24 1.52 9.87 6.55
C GLU A 24 2.81 9.87 5.73
N ARG A 25 3.81 9.11 6.16
CA ARG A 25 5.06 8.93 5.39
C ARG A 25 4.80 8.29 4.04
N LEU A 26 3.92 7.29 3.97
CA LEU A 26 3.55 6.64 2.71
C LEU A 26 2.82 7.62 1.80
N ALA A 27 1.86 8.41 2.30
CA ALA A 27 1.19 9.46 1.53
C ALA A 27 2.17 10.48 0.95
N TYR A 28 3.15 10.92 1.75
CA TYR A 28 4.21 11.80 1.27
C TYR A 28 5.01 11.17 0.12
N LEU A 29 5.42 9.91 0.24
CA LEU A 29 6.16 9.21 -0.81
C LEU A 29 5.32 9.00 -2.08
N VAL A 30 4.03 8.66 -1.94
CA VAL A 30 3.11 8.51 -3.07
C VAL A 30 2.97 9.83 -3.81
N LYS A 31 2.85 10.95 -3.10
CA LYS A 31 2.84 12.29 -3.70
C LYS A 31 4.09 12.55 -4.54
N GLN A 32 5.27 12.25 -4.00
CA GLN A 32 6.53 12.39 -4.76
C GLN A 32 6.52 11.55 -6.05
N GLN A 33 6.11 10.29 -5.97
CA GLN A 33 6.06 9.39 -7.13
C GLN A 33 5.07 9.88 -8.20
N LEU A 34 3.90 10.40 -7.78
CA LEU A 34 2.93 10.98 -8.70
C LEU A 34 3.47 12.25 -9.37
N ASP A 35 4.07 13.16 -8.61
CA ASP A 35 4.65 14.39 -9.15
C ASP A 35 5.76 14.09 -10.18
N ASP A 36 6.57 13.05 -9.93
CA ASP A 36 7.61 12.58 -10.85
C ASP A 36 6.99 11.97 -12.13
N LEU A 37 6.03 11.06 -12.01
CA LEU A 37 5.39 10.39 -13.16
C LEU A 37 4.75 11.39 -14.15
N TYR A 38 4.10 12.44 -13.64
CA TYR A 38 3.45 13.44 -14.49
C TYR A 38 4.43 14.46 -15.08
N SER A 39 5.51 14.79 -14.36
CA SER A 39 6.59 15.63 -14.90
C SER A 39 7.26 14.96 -16.12
N HIS A 40 7.44 13.63 -16.09
CA HIS A 40 8.03 12.87 -17.19
C HIS A 40 7.07 12.67 -18.37
N ARG A 41 5.76 12.48 -18.14
CA ARG A 41 4.75 12.41 -19.23
C ARG A 41 4.63 13.72 -20.01
N GLY A 42 4.77 14.88 -19.35
CA GLY A 42 4.80 16.18 -20.02
C GLY A 42 6.00 16.34 -20.97
N SER A 43 7.16 15.80 -20.58
CA SER A 43 8.39 15.81 -21.38
C SER A 43 8.28 14.93 -22.65
N ILE A 44 7.70 13.73 -22.56
CA ILE A 44 7.57 12.81 -23.71
C ILE A 44 6.66 13.38 -24.81
N LEU A 45 5.59 14.11 -24.45
CA LEU A 45 4.71 14.78 -25.42
C LEU A 45 5.41 15.96 -26.11
N SER A 46 6.34 16.64 -25.43
CA SER A 46 7.10 17.76 -25.99
C SER A 46 8.25 17.35 -26.94
N ASN A 47 8.64 16.07 -26.93
CA ASN A 47 9.74 15.54 -27.73
C ASN A 47 9.31 14.96 -29.10
N ARG A 48 8.04 15.09 -29.50
CA ARG A 48 7.64 14.74 -30.86
C ARG A 48 8.07 15.84 -31.85
N PRO A 49 8.67 15.51 -33.02
CA PRO A 49 9.17 16.49 -34.00
C PRO A 49 8.10 17.48 -34.46
N GLU A 50 6.86 17.00 -34.59
CA GLU A 50 5.66 17.75 -34.95
C GLU A 50 5.29 18.86 -33.95
N TYR A 51 5.66 18.73 -32.66
CA TYR A 51 5.38 19.72 -31.61
C TYR A 51 6.57 20.66 -31.33
N GLN A 52 7.81 20.28 -31.67
CA GLN A 52 9.00 21.11 -31.42
C GLN A 52 9.01 22.41 -32.23
N ALA A 53 8.45 22.41 -33.45
CA ALA A 53 8.35 23.61 -34.28
C ALA A 53 7.34 24.63 -33.72
N ALA A 54 6.23 24.15 -33.15
CA ALA A 54 5.24 25.01 -32.50
C ALA A 54 5.76 25.60 -31.17
N ILE A 55 6.53 24.80 -30.41
CA ILE A 55 7.09 25.22 -29.11
C ILE A 55 8.22 26.25 -29.30
N LYS A 56 9.08 26.13 -30.32
CA LYS A 56 10.12 27.14 -30.60
C LYS A 56 9.56 28.54 -30.87
N THR A 57 8.42 28.63 -31.54
CA THR A 57 7.79 29.92 -31.86
C THR A 57 7.15 30.57 -30.63
N ILE A 58 6.65 29.76 -29.69
CA ILE A 58 6.04 30.23 -28.43
C ILE A 58 7.11 30.56 -27.37
N ALA A 59 8.22 29.81 -27.34
CA ALA A 59 9.28 29.95 -26.34
C ALA A 59 10.04 31.29 -26.39
N THR A 60 10.00 32.01 -27.52
CA THR A 60 10.67 33.33 -27.64
C THR A 60 9.88 34.48 -27.01
N LYS A 61 8.61 34.28 -26.59
CA LYS A 61 7.77 35.32 -25.99
C LYS A 61 7.33 35.06 -24.54
N THR A 62 7.62 33.89 -23.97
CA THR A 62 7.16 33.53 -22.63
C THR A 62 8.28 32.86 -21.84
N ARG A 63 9.33 33.63 -21.52
CA ARG A 63 10.45 33.16 -20.67
C ARG A 63 10.19 33.33 -19.16
N THR A 64 8.90 33.42 -18.79
CA THR A 64 8.43 33.51 -17.41
C THR A 64 7.26 32.54 -17.32
N ILE A 65 7.20 31.71 -16.28
CA ILE A 65 6.26 30.59 -16.05
C ILE A 65 6.80 29.22 -16.52
N ILE A 66 7.87 28.74 -15.88
CA ILE A 66 7.91 27.32 -15.46
C ILE A 66 7.79 27.35 -13.93
N ASN A 67 6.65 27.86 -13.44
CA ASN A 67 6.28 27.65 -12.05
C ASN A 67 5.73 26.23 -11.95
N LYS A 68 6.56 25.39 -11.32
CA LYS A 68 6.29 24.04 -10.84
C LYS A 68 4.94 23.99 -10.10
N SER A 69 3.86 23.67 -10.79
CA SER A 69 2.52 23.53 -10.20
C SER A 69 1.82 22.30 -10.78
N SER A 70 2.27 21.14 -10.33
CA SER A 70 1.36 20.02 -10.10
C SER A 70 1.76 19.44 -8.75
N SER A 71 1.10 19.87 -7.68
CA SER A 71 1.23 19.20 -6.39
C SER A 71 0.03 18.28 -6.25
N HIS A 72 0.14 17.02 -6.66
CA HIS A 72 -0.94 16.08 -6.41
C HIS A 72 -1.34 16.15 -4.93
N GLN A 73 -2.63 16.27 -4.66
CA GLN A 73 -3.13 16.27 -3.30
C GLN A 73 -3.27 14.81 -2.88
N VAL A 74 -2.40 14.36 -1.97
CA VAL A 74 -2.44 13.02 -1.39
C VAL A 74 -2.68 13.18 0.10
N GLU A 75 -3.79 12.64 0.57
CA GLU A 75 -4.23 12.70 1.96
C GLU A 75 -4.52 11.30 2.49
N THR A 76 -4.72 11.20 3.80
CA THR A 76 -4.95 9.94 4.50
C THR A 76 -6.28 9.96 5.24
N ALA A 77 -6.92 8.81 5.33
CA ALA A 77 -8.07 8.54 6.18
C ALA A 77 -7.96 7.16 6.83
N THR A 78 -8.62 6.99 7.97
CA THR A 78 -8.77 5.68 8.61
C THR A 78 -10.26 5.36 8.74
N LEU A 79 -10.62 4.08 8.63
CA LEU A 79 -12.00 3.63 8.83
C LEU A 79 -12.41 3.64 10.31
N GLU A 80 -11.47 3.26 11.17
CA GLU A 80 -11.65 3.11 12.59
C GLU A 80 -10.76 4.10 13.34
N LEU A 81 -11.14 4.39 14.59
CA LEU A 81 -10.38 5.20 15.55
C LEU A 81 -10.11 6.64 15.12
N ALA A 82 -10.62 7.08 13.97
CA ALA A 82 -10.65 8.49 13.58
C ALA A 82 -11.77 9.23 14.30
N SER A 83 -11.51 10.49 14.64
CA SER A 83 -12.55 11.42 15.12
C SER A 83 -13.52 11.85 14.01
N CYS A 84 -13.11 11.74 12.75
CA CYS A 84 -13.92 12.08 11.58
C CYS A 84 -14.17 10.81 10.75
N PRO A 85 -15.44 10.39 10.58
CA PRO A 85 -15.79 9.26 9.72
C PRO A 85 -15.30 9.44 8.27
N LEU A 86 -15.07 8.33 7.57
CA LEU A 86 -14.54 8.35 6.20
C LEU A 86 -15.43 9.16 5.24
N HIS A 87 -16.75 9.03 5.33
CA HIS A 87 -17.67 9.77 4.46
C HIS A 87 -17.55 11.30 4.62
N GLU A 88 -17.44 11.78 5.85
CA GLU A 88 -17.20 13.21 6.13
C GLU A 88 -15.83 13.65 5.61
N ARG A 89 -14.80 12.81 5.77
CA ARG A 89 -13.45 13.11 5.27
C ARG A 89 -13.43 13.23 3.75
N ILE A 90 -14.15 12.37 3.04
CA ILE A 90 -14.35 12.45 1.58
C ILE A 90 -15.02 13.77 1.21
N GLN A 91 -16.08 14.18 1.94
CA GLN A 91 -16.78 15.45 1.69
C GLN A 91 -15.90 16.67 1.95
N GLN A 92 -15.09 16.66 3.02
CA GLN A 92 -14.13 17.72 3.32
C GLN A 92 -13.10 17.86 2.19
N MET A 93 -12.55 16.73 1.73
CA MET A 93 -11.62 16.70 0.62
C MET A 93 -12.26 17.19 -0.68
N ALA A 94 -13.53 16.83 -0.95
CA ALA A 94 -14.28 17.31 -2.11
C ALA A 94 -14.42 18.83 -2.15
N LYS A 95 -14.64 19.47 -0.99
CA LYS A 95 -14.67 20.93 -0.87
C LYS A 95 -13.29 21.56 -1.13
N GLN A 96 -12.23 20.90 -0.68
CA GLN A 96 -10.85 21.38 -0.88
C GLN A 96 -10.37 21.24 -2.32
N VAL A 97 -10.68 20.14 -3.02
CA VAL A 97 -10.20 19.91 -4.39
C VAL A 97 -10.85 20.86 -5.40
N GLN A 98 -12.07 21.31 -5.13
CA GLN A 98 -12.75 22.31 -5.96
C GLN A 98 -12.01 23.65 -6.03
N THR A 99 -11.35 24.06 -4.94
CA THR A 99 -10.58 25.31 -4.94
C THR A 99 -9.23 25.17 -5.66
N THR A 100 -8.74 23.94 -5.82
CA THR A 100 -7.45 23.64 -6.47
C THR A 100 -7.59 23.18 -7.93
N GLY A 101 -8.82 23.10 -8.46
CA GLY A 101 -9.11 22.73 -9.84
C GLY A 101 -9.14 21.21 -10.11
N ALA A 102 -8.92 20.39 -9.09
CA ALA A 102 -9.14 18.95 -9.16
C ALA A 102 -10.63 18.63 -9.01
N ASN A 103 -11.16 17.79 -9.88
CA ASN A 103 -12.57 17.40 -9.87
C ASN A 103 -12.76 15.89 -9.67
N GLN A 104 -11.69 15.15 -9.38
CA GLN A 104 -11.73 13.72 -9.15
C GLN A 104 -11.00 13.36 -7.86
N ILE A 105 -11.63 12.56 -7.01
CA ILE A 105 -11.03 11.95 -5.83
C ILE A 105 -10.89 10.44 -6.09
N LYS A 106 -9.67 9.93 -5.98
CA LYS A 106 -9.36 8.50 -6.01
C LYS A 106 -9.18 7.99 -4.58
N LEU A 107 -10.09 7.15 -4.14
CA LEU A 107 -9.99 6.41 -2.88
C LEU A 107 -9.15 5.16 -3.10
N ILE A 108 -8.03 5.05 -2.39
CA ILE A 108 -7.11 3.90 -2.49
C ILE A 108 -7.15 3.14 -1.16
N PRO A 109 -7.79 1.96 -1.12
CA PRO A 109 -7.79 1.12 0.08
C PRO A 109 -6.42 0.47 0.29
N LEU A 110 -5.72 0.81 1.37
CA LEU A 110 -4.46 0.22 1.79
C LEU A 110 -4.67 -1.07 2.61
N PHE A 111 -5.48 -1.99 2.07
CA PHE A 111 -5.79 -3.27 2.69
C PHE A 111 -5.07 -4.38 1.93
N LEU A 112 -4.45 -5.32 2.66
CA LEU A 112 -3.74 -6.44 2.05
C LEU A 112 -4.65 -7.62 1.69
N PHE A 113 -5.86 -7.62 2.24
CA PHE A 113 -6.86 -8.66 2.07
C PHE A 113 -8.23 -8.06 1.78
N LYS A 114 -9.04 -8.80 1.03
CA LYS A 114 -10.44 -8.46 0.78
C LYS A 114 -11.31 -8.97 1.94
N GLY A 115 -11.33 -8.21 3.04
CA GLY A 115 -12.20 -8.47 4.20
C GLY A 115 -13.43 -7.55 4.21
N VAL A 116 -14.19 -7.58 5.32
CA VAL A 116 -15.42 -6.78 5.54
C VAL A 116 -15.21 -5.32 5.17
N HIS A 117 -14.11 -4.70 5.61
CA HIS A 117 -13.83 -3.30 5.29
C HIS A 117 -13.79 -2.98 3.80
N VAL A 118 -13.23 -3.88 2.99
CA VAL A 118 -13.12 -3.67 1.53
C VAL A 118 -14.43 -4.01 0.83
N GLU A 119 -15.15 -5.02 1.32
CA GLU A 119 -16.37 -5.53 0.70
C GLU A 119 -17.63 -4.74 1.07
N GLU A 120 -17.67 -4.17 2.28
CA GLU A 120 -18.89 -3.66 2.91
C GLU A 120 -18.66 -2.21 3.42
N ASP A 121 -17.73 -1.99 4.35
CA ASP A 121 -17.62 -0.69 5.04
C ASP A 121 -17.19 0.46 4.12
N ILE A 122 -16.17 0.28 3.27
CA ILE A 122 -15.74 1.33 2.33
C ILE A 122 -16.85 1.67 1.32
N PRO A 123 -17.50 0.70 0.66
CA PRO A 123 -18.69 0.96 -0.16
C PRO A 123 -19.79 1.74 0.58
N GLU A 124 -20.13 1.37 1.81
CA GLU A 124 -21.13 2.09 2.61
C GLU A 124 -20.73 3.55 2.87
N GLN A 125 -19.48 3.79 3.30
CA GLN A 125 -18.96 5.14 3.52
C GLN A 125 -18.93 5.97 2.22
N ILE A 126 -18.72 5.34 1.07
CA ILE A 126 -18.79 5.99 -0.24
C ILE A 126 -20.22 6.43 -0.56
N GLU A 127 -21.22 5.57 -0.34
CA GLU A 127 -22.63 5.93 -0.58
C GLU A 127 -23.08 7.07 0.34
N MET A 128 -22.70 7.04 1.62
CA MET A 128 -22.94 8.15 2.55
C MET A 128 -22.28 9.46 2.07
N ALA A 129 -21.06 9.39 1.55
CA ALA A 129 -20.34 10.56 1.07
C ALA A 129 -21.05 11.20 -0.14
N LYS A 130 -21.49 10.38 -1.10
CA LYS A 130 -22.12 10.82 -2.37
C LYS A 130 -23.32 11.73 -2.17
N THR A 131 -24.10 11.53 -1.11
CA THR A 131 -25.26 12.37 -0.76
C THR A 131 -24.93 13.87 -0.69
N TYR A 132 -23.70 14.22 -0.32
CA TYR A 132 -23.26 15.61 -0.12
C TYR A 132 -22.10 16.01 -1.03
N LEU A 133 -21.75 15.16 -2.01
CA LEU A 133 -20.71 15.49 -2.96
C LEU A 133 -21.24 16.51 -3.99
N PRO A 134 -20.43 17.51 -4.35
CA PRO A 134 -20.79 18.40 -5.44
C PRO A 134 -20.95 17.63 -6.77
N PRO A 135 -21.91 17.99 -7.65
CA PRO A 135 -22.14 17.27 -8.91
C PRO A 135 -20.93 17.22 -9.85
N SER A 136 -20.01 18.19 -9.74
CA SER A 136 -18.77 18.25 -10.52
C SER A 136 -17.67 17.33 -9.98
N CYS A 137 -17.81 16.76 -8.78
CA CYS A 137 -16.81 15.94 -8.13
C CYS A 137 -17.04 14.44 -8.44
N GLN A 138 -16.07 13.82 -9.11
CA GLN A 138 -16.06 12.39 -9.38
C GLN A 138 -15.35 11.63 -8.27
N LEU A 139 -16.04 10.69 -7.64
CA LEU A 139 -15.43 9.78 -6.67
C LEU A 139 -15.15 8.42 -7.34
N LYS A 140 -13.89 8.00 -7.32
CA LYS A 140 -13.45 6.71 -7.87
C LYS A 140 -12.85 5.85 -6.76
N LEU A 141 -13.46 4.69 -6.50
CA LEU A 141 -12.84 3.65 -5.69
C LEU A 141 -11.84 2.86 -6.54
N CYS A 142 -10.58 2.84 -6.10
CA CYS A 142 -9.53 2.07 -6.73
C CYS A 142 -9.43 0.66 -6.13
N PRO A 143 -8.76 -0.30 -6.82
CA PRO A 143 -8.53 -1.62 -6.24
C PRO A 143 -7.72 -1.53 -4.95
N TYR A 144 -8.00 -2.42 -4.00
CA TYR A 144 -7.28 -2.48 -2.72
C TYR A 144 -5.82 -2.94 -2.93
N LEU A 145 -4.91 -2.49 -2.07
CA LEU A 145 -3.47 -2.71 -2.19
C LEU A 145 -3.09 -4.18 -2.43
N GLY A 146 -3.67 -5.10 -1.65
CA GLY A 146 -3.46 -6.55 -1.77
C GLY A 146 -3.84 -7.17 -3.12
N SER A 147 -4.64 -6.46 -3.93
CA SER A 147 -5.01 -6.91 -5.29
C SER A 147 -3.97 -6.59 -6.35
N TYR A 148 -2.98 -5.74 -6.04
CA TYR A 148 -1.95 -5.36 -7.00
C TYR A 148 -0.97 -6.52 -7.22
N PRO A 149 -0.88 -7.08 -8.44
CA PRO A 149 0.00 -8.23 -8.71
C PRO A 149 1.47 -7.98 -8.38
N GLN A 150 1.91 -6.72 -8.46
CA GLN A 150 3.28 -6.30 -8.21
C GLN A 150 3.71 -6.40 -6.74
N ILE A 151 2.79 -6.62 -5.79
CA ILE A 151 3.16 -6.88 -4.38
C ILE A 151 4.12 -8.06 -4.28
N LYS A 152 3.93 -9.07 -5.13
CA LYS A 152 4.81 -10.23 -5.20
C LYS A 152 6.28 -9.81 -5.36
N LEU A 153 6.56 -8.83 -6.22
CA LEU A 153 7.92 -8.37 -6.51
C LEU A 153 8.58 -7.76 -5.27
N LEU A 154 7.82 -7.02 -4.45
CA LEU A 154 8.32 -6.46 -3.19
C LEU A 154 8.69 -7.57 -2.21
N LEU A 155 7.86 -8.62 -2.13
CA LEU A 155 8.11 -9.76 -1.26
C LEU A 155 9.27 -10.63 -1.75
N GLU A 156 9.40 -10.82 -3.07
CA GLU A 156 10.55 -11.50 -3.69
C GLU A 156 11.86 -10.79 -3.34
N GLU A 157 11.90 -9.46 -3.46
CA GLU A 157 13.07 -8.67 -3.11
C GLU A 157 13.41 -8.80 -1.62
N GLN A 158 12.41 -8.74 -0.73
CA GLN A 158 12.63 -8.92 0.70
C GLN A 158 13.15 -10.33 1.03
N PHE A 159 12.60 -11.39 0.43
CA PHE A 159 13.12 -12.74 0.62
C PHE A 159 14.54 -12.91 0.08
N ALA A 160 14.87 -12.26 -1.05
CA ALA A 160 16.22 -12.29 -1.60
C ALA A 160 17.22 -11.62 -0.65
N GLN A 161 16.86 -10.48 -0.03
CA GLN A 161 17.68 -9.80 0.97
C GLN A 161 17.90 -10.63 2.24
N LEU A 162 16.91 -11.43 2.65
CA LEU A 162 17.03 -12.33 3.80
C LEU A 162 17.90 -13.57 3.50
N SER A 163 18.07 -13.94 2.23
CA SER A 163 19.00 -15.00 1.78
C SER A 163 18.85 -16.37 2.45
N ALA A 164 17.63 -16.72 2.89
CA ALA A 164 17.35 -18.03 3.49
C ALA A 164 16.59 -18.97 2.53
N PRO A 165 16.94 -20.27 2.47
CA PRO A 165 16.24 -21.27 1.66
C PRO A 165 14.86 -21.60 2.22
N GLY A 166 14.72 -21.71 3.55
CA GLY A 166 13.42 -21.85 4.20
C GLY A 166 12.70 -20.51 4.21
N ARG A 167 11.47 -20.45 3.70
CA ARG A 167 10.68 -19.21 3.63
C ARG A 167 9.33 -19.40 4.28
N ILE A 168 8.97 -18.49 5.17
CA ILE A 168 7.64 -18.39 5.77
C ILE A 168 7.07 -17.02 5.44
N LEU A 169 5.88 -17.00 4.85
CA LEU A 169 5.08 -15.77 4.70
C LEU A 169 4.01 -15.77 5.78
N LEU A 170 4.15 -14.88 6.76
CA LEU A 170 3.31 -14.82 7.95
C LEU A 170 2.27 -13.71 7.81
N SER A 171 0.99 -14.07 7.81
CA SER A 171 -0.11 -13.11 7.81
C SER A 171 -0.95 -13.20 9.08
N HIS A 172 -1.93 -12.30 9.25
CA HIS A 172 -2.83 -12.38 10.38
C HIS A 172 -3.64 -13.69 10.40
N GLY A 173 -4.10 -14.14 9.22
CA GLY A 173 -5.05 -15.25 9.06
C GLY A 173 -6.50 -14.81 9.29
N SER A 174 -7.42 -15.45 8.57
CA SER A 174 -8.86 -15.24 8.66
C SER A 174 -9.61 -16.57 8.70
N ARG A 175 -10.67 -16.63 9.51
CA ARG A 175 -11.58 -17.80 9.55
C ARG A 175 -12.67 -17.76 8.47
N ARG A 176 -12.77 -16.68 7.69
CA ARG A 176 -13.75 -16.58 6.60
C ARG A 176 -13.36 -17.53 5.46
N PRO A 177 -14.31 -18.30 4.88
CA PRO A 177 -14.05 -19.13 3.72
C PRO A 177 -13.41 -18.32 2.59
N GLY A 178 -12.34 -18.85 2.00
CA GLY A 178 -11.64 -18.22 0.86
C GLY A 178 -10.74 -17.03 1.20
N ALA A 179 -10.83 -16.44 2.40
CA ALA A 179 -10.09 -15.22 2.74
C ALA A 179 -8.56 -15.40 2.73
N ASN A 180 -8.07 -16.61 2.97
CA ASN A 180 -6.65 -16.92 2.97
C ASN A 180 -6.10 -17.41 1.62
N GLN A 181 -6.96 -17.72 0.64
CA GLN A 181 -6.52 -18.33 -0.63
C GLN A 181 -5.53 -17.44 -1.39
N LEU A 182 -5.71 -16.11 -1.30
CA LEU A 182 -4.81 -15.15 -1.95
C LEU A 182 -3.39 -15.21 -1.35
N ILE A 183 -3.28 -15.28 -0.02
CA ILE A 183 -1.96 -15.33 0.63
C ILE A 183 -1.32 -16.70 0.47
N GLU A 184 -2.10 -17.79 0.45
CA GLU A 184 -1.61 -19.13 0.18
C GLU A 184 -1.05 -19.25 -1.25
N LYS A 185 -1.77 -18.70 -2.23
CA LYS A 185 -1.28 -18.63 -3.60
C LYS A 185 -0.02 -17.77 -3.69
N LEU A 186 0.01 -16.62 -3.04
CA LEU A 186 1.17 -15.72 -3.03
C LEU A 186 2.39 -16.40 -2.40
N ALA A 187 2.24 -17.04 -1.24
CA ALA A 187 3.29 -17.79 -0.56
C ALA A 187 3.82 -18.92 -1.46
N SER A 188 2.92 -19.70 -2.08
CA SER A 188 3.29 -20.76 -3.03
C SER A 188 4.14 -20.22 -4.19
N GLN A 189 3.74 -19.09 -4.79
CA GLN A 189 4.49 -18.47 -5.89
C GLN A 189 5.84 -17.88 -5.47
N LEU A 190 6.05 -17.66 -4.16
CA LEU A 190 7.30 -17.19 -3.56
C LEU A 190 8.20 -18.33 -3.06
N GLY A 191 7.75 -19.58 -3.20
CA GLY A 191 8.42 -20.75 -2.60
C GLY A 191 8.41 -20.71 -1.06
N ALA A 192 7.37 -20.11 -0.47
CA ALA A 192 7.22 -19.95 0.97
C ALA A 192 6.06 -20.79 1.52
N LYS A 193 6.19 -21.25 2.76
CA LYS A 193 5.08 -21.80 3.53
C LYS A 193 4.27 -20.65 4.14
N THR A 194 2.94 -20.74 4.09
CA THR A 194 2.07 -19.77 4.76
C THR A 194 1.98 -20.07 6.25
N ALA A 195 2.15 -19.06 7.10
CA ALA A 195 1.83 -19.13 8.52
C ALA A 195 0.81 -18.06 8.90
N TYR A 196 0.07 -18.29 9.97
CA TYR A 196 -0.92 -17.36 10.49
C TYR A 196 -0.67 -17.00 11.96
N TRP A 197 -0.92 -15.74 12.29
CA TRP A 197 -0.84 -15.24 13.66
C TRP A 197 -2.03 -15.72 14.51
N SER A 198 -3.24 -15.67 13.96
CA SER A 198 -4.49 -15.88 14.71
C SER A 198 -5.12 -17.28 14.54
N MET A 199 -4.49 -18.15 13.76
CA MET A 199 -5.00 -19.48 13.43
C MET A 199 -3.89 -20.43 12.97
N THR A 200 -4.26 -21.62 12.49
CA THR A 200 -3.34 -22.64 12.01
C THR A 200 -3.25 -22.66 10.47
N PRO A 201 -2.11 -23.06 9.89
CA PRO A 201 -0.85 -23.40 10.56
C PRO A 201 -0.19 -22.17 11.21
N SER A 202 0.30 -22.35 12.44
CA SER A 202 0.95 -21.29 13.21
C SER A 202 2.40 -21.10 12.77
N LEU A 203 3.02 -19.98 13.18
CA LEU A 203 4.44 -19.74 12.92
C LEU A 203 5.33 -20.87 13.47
N ALA A 204 5.10 -21.29 14.72
CA ALA A 204 5.86 -22.37 15.35
C ALA A 204 5.71 -23.70 14.59
N ALA A 205 4.50 -24.02 14.12
CA ALA A 205 4.25 -25.23 13.35
C ALA A 205 5.02 -25.23 12.01
N GLN A 206 5.08 -24.08 11.32
CA GLN A 206 5.81 -24.00 10.05
C GLN A 206 7.32 -24.00 10.23
N ILE A 207 7.84 -23.44 11.32
CA ILE A 207 9.25 -23.56 11.68
C ILE A 207 9.60 -25.04 11.93
N ALA A 208 8.77 -25.76 12.70
CA ALA A 208 8.95 -27.19 12.94
C ALA A 208 8.94 -28.00 11.63
N HIS A 209 7.98 -27.73 10.74
CA HIS A 209 7.90 -28.40 9.45
C HIS A 209 9.15 -28.16 8.57
N LEU A 210 9.66 -26.93 8.51
CA LEU A 210 10.88 -26.63 7.77
C LEU A 210 12.13 -27.26 8.43
N ALA A 211 12.14 -27.34 9.76
CA ALA A 211 13.20 -28.02 10.51
C ALA A 211 13.25 -29.52 10.19
N GLU A 212 12.10 -30.18 10.11
CA GLU A 212 11.96 -31.59 9.71
C GLU A 212 12.41 -31.82 8.26
N GLU A 213 12.19 -30.85 7.37
CA GLU A 213 12.71 -30.85 6.00
C GLU A 213 14.23 -30.58 5.92
N GLY A 214 14.91 -30.38 7.07
CA GLY A 214 16.35 -30.18 7.16
C GLY A 214 16.81 -28.73 6.93
N CYS A 215 15.90 -27.76 6.87
CA CYS A 215 16.28 -26.35 6.70
C CYS A 215 17.09 -25.85 7.90
N LYS A 216 18.24 -25.23 7.62
CA LYS A 216 19.12 -24.61 8.63
C LYS A 216 19.00 -23.10 8.72
N GLN A 217 18.31 -22.49 7.77
CA GLN A 217 18.10 -21.05 7.68
C GLN A 217 16.67 -20.80 7.22
N ILE A 218 15.91 -20.04 8.01
CA ILE A 218 14.50 -19.75 7.76
C ILE A 218 14.25 -18.23 7.80
N ALA A 219 13.86 -17.67 6.67
CA ALA A 219 13.36 -16.30 6.57
C ALA A 219 11.87 -16.26 6.88
N ILE A 220 11.49 -15.41 7.83
CA ILE A 220 10.10 -15.18 8.22
C ILE A 220 9.72 -13.78 7.77
N LEU A 221 8.82 -13.65 6.81
CA LEU A 221 8.39 -12.36 6.28
C LEU A 221 6.97 -12.03 6.77
N PRO A 222 6.80 -11.00 7.62
CA PRO A 222 5.47 -10.57 8.06
C PRO A 222 4.75 -9.82 6.93
N TYR A 223 3.66 -10.39 6.41
CA TYR A 223 2.77 -9.77 5.44
C TYR A 223 1.77 -8.81 6.12
N PHE A 224 2.33 -7.69 6.60
CA PHE A 224 1.62 -6.61 7.26
C PHE A 224 2.01 -5.28 6.61
N LEU A 225 1.11 -4.30 6.64
CA LEU A 225 1.37 -3.00 6.00
C LEU A 225 2.39 -2.17 6.80
N PHE A 226 2.19 -2.03 8.11
CA PHE A 226 3.04 -1.24 8.99
C PHE A 226 3.45 -2.02 10.23
N SER A 227 4.51 -1.56 10.89
CA SER A 227 4.87 -2.03 12.23
C SER A 227 3.82 -1.61 13.26
N GLY A 228 3.60 -2.48 14.25
CA GLY A 228 2.70 -2.26 15.37
C GLY A 228 2.76 -3.41 16.38
N GLY A 229 1.82 -3.45 17.32
CA GLY A 229 1.81 -4.44 18.40
C GLY A 229 1.87 -5.90 17.93
N ILE A 230 1.19 -6.26 16.84
CA ILE A 230 1.24 -7.63 16.28
C ILE A 230 2.64 -7.95 15.75
N THR A 231 3.30 -7.03 15.03
CA THR A 231 4.64 -7.28 14.50
C THR A 231 5.68 -7.37 15.62
N ASP A 232 5.49 -6.64 16.72
CA ASP A 232 6.34 -6.73 17.90
C ASP A 232 6.15 -8.07 18.62
N ALA A 233 4.90 -8.54 18.73
CA ALA A 233 4.57 -9.84 19.30
C ALA A 233 5.13 -11.00 18.45
N ILE A 234 5.10 -10.87 17.12
CA ILE A 234 5.78 -11.80 16.20
C ILE A 234 7.28 -11.81 16.47
N ALA A 235 7.91 -10.64 16.58
CA ALA A 235 9.35 -10.56 16.86
C ALA A 235 9.71 -11.19 18.21
N GLN A 236 8.87 -11.01 19.24
CA GLN A 236 9.05 -11.68 20.52
C GLN A 236 8.87 -13.20 20.40
N GLN A 237 7.89 -13.67 19.63
CA GLN A 237 7.68 -15.10 19.39
C GLN A 237 8.87 -15.74 18.67
N VAL A 238 9.44 -15.08 17.66
CA VAL A 238 10.64 -15.58 16.95
C VAL A 238 11.81 -15.74 17.93
N ARG A 239 12.11 -14.70 18.73
CA ARG A 239 13.16 -14.76 19.77
C ARG A 239 12.92 -15.87 20.79
N ALA A 240 11.66 -16.11 21.16
CA ALA A 240 11.32 -17.17 22.11
C ALA A 240 11.49 -18.58 21.51
N LEU A 241 11.45 -18.73 20.19
CA LEU A 241 11.63 -20.01 19.49
C LEU A 241 13.10 -20.32 19.16
N GLU A 242 13.97 -19.30 19.09
CA GLU A 242 15.41 -19.49 18.81
C GLU A 242 16.07 -20.56 19.71
N PRO A 243 15.85 -20.61 21.05
CA PRO A 243 16.44 -21.65 21.91
C PRO A 243 15.92 -23.06 21.63
N THR A 244 14.72 -23.19 21.06
CA THR A 244 14.14 -24.50 20.68
C THR A 244 14.81 -25.09 19.44
N TYR A 245 15.39 -24.24 18.59
CA TYR A 245 16.02 -24.64 17.34
C TYR A 245 17.47 -24.14 17.24
N PRO A 246 18.40 -24.57 18.11
CA PRO A 246 19.76 -24.02 18.20
C PRO A 246 20.63 -24.27 16.95
N THR A 247 20.19 -25.16 16.06
CA THR A 247 20.89 -25.44 14.79
C THR A 247 20.24 -24.74 13.58
N ILE A 248 19.22 -23.91 13.81
CA ILE A 248 18.47 -23.21 12.76
C ILE A 248 18.57 -21.71 13.01
N GLU A 249 19.04 -20.99 12.00
CA GLU A 249 19.03 -19.53 11.98
C GLU A 249 17.64 -19.04 11.58
N LEU A 250 16.98 -18.31 12.47
CA LEU A 250 15.69 -17.67 12.20
C LEU A 250 15.92 -16.18 11.91
N THR A 251 15.54 -15.73 10.71
CA THR A 251 15.67 -14.32 10.32
C THR A 251 14.30 -13.70 10.08
N LEU A 252 13.91 -12.77 10.95
CA LEU A 252 12.66 -12.02 10.79
C LEU A 252 12.86 -10.80 9.87
N GLY A 253 12.10 -10.76 8.78
CA GLY A 253 12.01 -9.63 7.87
C GLY A 253 11.16 -8.47 8.42
N LYS A 254 10.99 -7.45 7.59
CA LYS A 254 10.19 -6.26 7.93
C LYS A 254 8.81 -6.33 7.26
N PRO A 255 7.78 -5.70 7.86
CA PRO A 255 6.53 -5.39 7.16
C PRO A 255 6.79 -4.59 5.87
N LEU A 256 5.78 -4.46 5.00
CA LEU A 256 5.91 -3.73 3.73
C LEU A 256 6.40 -2.28 3.94
N GLY A 257 5.85 -1.61 4.95
CA GLY A 257 6.29 -0.31 5.43
C GLY A 257 6.08 0.84 4.43
N PRO A 258 6.32 2.09 4.87
CA PRO A 258 6.23 3.27 4.01
C PRO A 258 7.50 3.43 3.17
N THR A 259 7.68 2.55 2.19
CA THR A 259 8.87 2.52 1.33
C THR A 259 8.64 3.21 -0.03
N PRO A 260 9.69 3.73 -0.68
CA PRO A 260 9.58 4.27 -2.04
C PRO A 260 9.03 3.24 -3.03
N ALA A 261 9.40 1.96 -2.88
CA ALA A 261 8.94 0.88 -3.75
C ALA A 261 7.41 0.66 -3.61
N LEU A 262 6.88 0.65 -2.39
CA LEU A 262 5.43 0.56 -2.16
C LEU A 262 4.69 1.81 -2.67
N ALA A 263 5.27 2.99 -2.45
CA ALA A 263 4.69 4.24 -2.95
C ALA A 263 4.63 4.27 -4.49
N ASN A 264 5.69 3.82 -5.17
CA ASN A 264 5.73 3.71 -6.62
C ASN A 264 4.66 2.74 -7.12
N LEU A 265 4.54 1.58 -6.46
CA LEU A 265 3.50 0.60 -6.76
C LEU A 265 2.09 1.21 -6.67
N ILE A 266 1.80 1.99 -5.62
CA ILE A 266 0.53 2.71 -5.48
C ILE A 266 0.36 3.74 -6.61
N ALA A 267 1.40 4.52 -6.93
CA ALA A 267 1.33 5.57 -7.93
C ALA A 267 1.11 5.04 -9.36
N ILE A 268 1.77 3.95 -9.77
CA ILE A 268 1.63 3.43 -11.14
C ILE A 268 0.27 2.76 -11.41
N ASN A 269 -0.41 2.30 -10.37
CA ASN A 269 -1.71 1.63 -10.49
C ASN A 269 -2.91 2.60 -10.42
N ASN A 270 -2.68 3.90 -10.21
CA ASN A 270 -3.74 4.88 -9.95
C ASN A 270 -3.59 6.17 -10.73
#